data_AF-A0A917Y0H2-F1
#
_entry.id   AF-A0A917Y0H2-F1
#
_cell.length_a   1.000
_cell.length_b   1.000
_cell.length_c   1.000
_cell.angle_alpha   90.00
_cell.angle_beta   90.00
_cell.angle_gamma   90.00
#
_symmetry.space_group_name_H-M   'P 1'
#
loop_
_entity.id
_entity.type
_entity.pdbx_description
1 polymer ?
#
loop_
_entity_poly.entity_id
_entity_poly.type
_entity_poly.pdbx_seq_one_letter_code
_entity_poly.pdbx_strand_id
1 'polypeptide(L)'
;MLFTAGGTIYVEWGPIRISEFGLINGVYIFCRFVMIIFISTAITLTTKPIDLTDGIDSLLGPLRKLNIPVDEISLMLSISLRFIPNLLDETQRVMDAQRARGTEFGEGSLVQQMKTLVPIFLPLFTNSLNRAEELANVMEVKGYQSGIKRSSFRKLRWKTCDTITLCVMAALTIGLILLRLN
;
A
#
# COMPACT_ATOMS: atom_id res chain seq x y z
N MET A 1 -27.35 13.46 4.21
CA MET A 1 -28.03 12.17 4.42
C MET A 1 -29.23 12.20 5.37
N LEU A 2 -29.52 13.28 6.12
CA LEU A 2 -30.87 13.54 6.70
C LEU A 2 -31.28 15.02 6.65
N PHE A 3 -30.48 15.88 6.00
CA PHE A 3 -30.61 17.35 6.09
C PHE A 3 -30.41 18.05 4.74
N THR A 4 -30.63 17.37 3.61
CA THR A 4 -30.72 18.06 2.32
C THR A 4 -32.16 18.54 2.15
N ALA A 5 -32.37 19.83 2.42
CA ALA A 5 -33.66 20.49 2.27
C ALA A 5 -33.94 20.67 0.78
N GLY A 6 -34.84 19.83 0.24
CA GLY A 6 -35.31 19.87 -1.14
C GLY A 6 -35.92 18.54 -1.56
N GLY A 7 -37.01 18.58 -2.34
CA GLY A 7 -37.76 17.43 -2.87
C GLY A 7 -38.97 16.97 -2.05
N THR A 8 -39.72 15.99 -2.58
CA THR A 8 -40.86 15.40 -1.87
C THR A 8 -40.37 14.59 -0.66
N ILE A 9 -40.97 14.84 0.49
CA ILE A 9 -40.62 14.19 1.75
C ILE A 9 -41.52 12.95 1.90
N TYR A 10 -40.92 11.76 1.94
CA TYR A 10 -41.68 10.50 1.97
C TYR A 10 -42.11 10.12 3.39
N VAL A 11 -41.24 10.36 4.38
CA VAL A 11 -41.51 10.06 5.79
C VAL A 11 -40.82 11.11 6.66
N GLU A 12 -41.59 11.74 7.54
CA GLU A 12 -41.09 12.57 8.64
C GLU A 12 -41.36 11.84 9.96
N TRP A 13 -40.30 11.39 10.63
CA TRP A 13 -40.36 10.88 11.99
C TRP A 13 -39.33 11.66 12.83
N GLY A 14 -39.79 12.73 13.47
CA GLY A 14 -38.95 13.58 14.33
C GLY A 14 -37.78 14.26 13.60
N PRO A 15 -36.53 14.19 14.10
CA PRO A 15 -35.37 14.82 13.45
C PRO A 15 -34.90 14.08 12.17
N ILE A 16 -35.52 12.94 11.84
CA ILE A 16 -35.17 12.11 10.70
C ILE A 16 -36.17 12.43 9.57
N ARG A 17 -35.70 13.16 8.56
CA ARG A 17 -36.46 13.43 7.33
C ARG A 17 -35.80 12.70 6.16
N ILE A 18 -36.55 11.79 5.55
CA ILE A 18 -36.10 11.09 4.34
C ILE A 18 -36.63 11.88 3.14
N SER A 19 -35.76 12.70 2.55
CA SER A 19 -36.03 13.38 1.28
C SER A 19 -35.61 12.52 0.08
N GLU A 20 -36.32 12.68 -1.04
CA GLU A 20 -35.97 12.03 -2.32
C GLU A 20 -34.51 12.25 -2.72
N PHE A 21 -34.05 13.51 -2.63
CA PHE A 21 -32.65 13.86 -2.89
C PHE A 21 -31.69 13.22 -1.88
N GLY A 22 -32.12 13.04 -0.63
CA GLY A 22 -31.35 12.33 0.40
C GLY A 22 -31.14 10.86 0.06
N LEU A 23 -32.18 10.20 -0.46
CA LEU A 23 -32.13 8.80 -0.90
C LEU A 23 -31.25 8.64 -2.15
N ILE A 24 -31.44 9.47 -3.18
CA ILE A 24 -30.65 9.43 -4.42
C ILE A 24 -29.16 9.66 -4.14
N ASN A 25 -28.82 10.71 -3.39
CA ASN A 25 -27.44 10.95 -2.97
C ASN A 25 -26.89 9.81 -2.11
N GLY A 26 -27.75 9.17 -1.31
CA GLY A 26 -27.38 8.02 -0.51
C GLY A 26 -26.95 6.82 -1.35
N VAL A 27 -27.73 6.50 -2.39
CA VAL A 27 -27.41 5.46 -3.35
C VAL A 27 -26.11 5.79 -4.10
N TYR A 28 -25.90 7.04 -4.52
CA TYR A 28 -24.65 7.45 -5.18
C TYR A 28 -23.41 7.25 -4.30
N ILE A 29 -23.47 7.68 -3.04
CA ILE A 29 -22.36 7.52 -2.09
C ILE A 29 -22.10 6.03 -1.82
N PHE A 30 -23.15 5.24 -1.63
CA PHE A 30 -23.03 3.79 -1.43
C PHE A 30 -22.34 3.12 -2.62
N CYS A 31 -22.82 3.39 -3.85
CA CYS A 31 -22.24 2.85 -5.08
C CYS A 31 -20.76 3.27 -5.24
N ARG A 32 -20.41 4.52 -4.88
CA ARG A 32 -19.04 5.02 -4.89
C ARG A 32 -18.11 4.23 -3.96
N PHE A 33 -18.54 3.98 -2.74
CA PHE A 33 -17.74 3.19 -1.79
C PHE A 33 -17.55 1.76 -2.28
N VAL A 34 -18.61 1.13 -2.79
CA VAL A 34 -18.54 -0.22 -3.37
C VAL A 34 -17.52 -0.26 -4.50
N MET A 35 -17.56 0.70 -5.44
CA MET A 35 -16.58 0.75 -6.54
C MET A 35 -15.13 0.90 -6.04
N ILE A 36 -14.87 1.80 -5.08
CA ILE A 36 -13.51 2.00 -4.53
C ILE A 36 -12.99 0.72 -3.89
N ILE A 37 -13.82 0.04 -3.08
CA ILE A 37 -13.44 -1.22 -2.40
C ILE A 37 -13.17 -2.32 -3.44
N PHE A 38 -14.02 -2.46 -4.46
CA PHE A 38 -13.83 -3.44 -5.52
C PHE A 38 -12.51 -3.22 -6.28
N ILE A 39 -12.22 -1.99 -6.71
CA ILE A 39 -10.99 -1.66 -7.44
C ILE A 39 -9.76 -1.91 -6.56
N SER A 40 -9.78 -1.46 -5.31
CA SER A 40 -8.68 -1.66 -4.36
C SER A 40 -8.39 -3.14 -4.11
N THR A 41 -9.45 -3.93 -3.92
CA THR A 41 -9.34 -5.38 -3.69
C THR A 41 -8.82 -6.09 -4.93
N ALA A 42 -9.28 -5.70 -6.13
CA ALA A 42 -8.78 -6.25 -7.38
C ALA A 42 -7.27 -6.03 -7.51
N ILE A 43 -6.79 -4.79 -7.33
CA ILE A 43 -5.34 -4.47 -7.39
C ILE A 43 -4.55 -5.31 -6.39
N THR A 44 -5.03 -5.42 -5.16
CA THR A 44 -4.38 -6.18 -4.07
C THR A 44 -4.26 -7.67 -4.38
N LEU A 45 -5.30 -8.27 -4.99
CA LEU A 45 -5.33 -9.71 -5.27
C LEU A 45 -4.61 -10.08 -6.58
N THR A 46 -4.61 -9.21 -7.59
CA THR A 46 -4.04 -9.53 -8.91
C THR A 46 -2.57 -9.17 -9.05
N THR A 47 -2.02 -8.34 -8.16
CA THR A 47 -0.68 -7.75 -8.32
C THR A 47 0.25 -8.17 -7.19
N LYS A 48 1.44 -8.66 -7.52
CA LYS A 48 2.45 -8.97 -6.50
C LYS A 48 3.08 -7.67 -5.97
N PRO A 49 3.40 -7.57 -4.67
CA PRO A 49 4.03 -6.38 -4.11
C PRO A 49 5.34 -5.98 -4.80
N ILE A 50 6.09 -6.97 -5.28
CA ILE A 50 7.35 -6.72 -5.99
C ILE A 50 7.15 -6.09 -7.36
N ASP A 51 6.05 -6.41 -8.05
CA ASP A 51 5.69 -5.82 -9.35
C ASP A 51 5.22 -4.36 -9.15
N LEU A 52 4.58 -4.07 -8.01
CA LEU A 52 4.20 -2.71 -7.63
C LEU A 52 5.43 -1.80 -7.44
N THR A 53 6.53 -2.33 -6.91
CA THR A 53 7.80 -1.59 -6.78
C THR A 53 8.36 -1.19 -8.13
N ASP A 54 8.33 -2.09 -9.12
CA ASP A 54 8.79 -1.74 -10.46
C ASP A 54 7.86 -0.71 -11.12
N GLY A 55 6.55 -0.80 -10.85
CA GLY A 55 5.59 0.23 -11.26
C GLY A 55 5.93 1.60 -10.67
N ILE A 56 6.25 1.66 -9.36
CA ILE A 56 6.67 2.89 -8.69
C ILE A 56 7.98 3.42 -9.29
N ASP A 57 8.97 2.57 -9.57
CA ASP A 57 10.22 2.97 -10.25
C ASP A 57 9.93 3.64 -11.61
N SER A 58 9.07 3.03 -12.42
CA SER A 58 8.66 3.59 -13.71
C SER A 58 7.90 4.91 -13.57
N LEU A 59 7.05 5.05 -12.55
CA LEU A 59 6.29 6.27 -12.26
C LEU A 59 7.17 7.40 -11.72
N LEU A 60 8.21 7.05 -10.96
CA LEU A 60 9.22 7.99 -10.46
C LEU A 60 10.30 8.31 -11.49
N GLY A 61 10.43 7.54 -12.57
CA GLY A 61 11.38 7.77 -13.66
C GLY A 61 11.48 9.22 -14.19
N PRO A 62 10.37 9.97 -14.37
CA PRO A 62 10.41 11.38 -14.76
C PRO A 62 11.11 12.29 -13.75
N LEU A 63 11.00 11.97 -12.45
CA LEU A 63 11.61 12.73 -11.35
C LEU A 63 13.14 12.60 -11.35
N ARG A 64 13.70 11.61 -12.05
CA ARG A 64 15.15 11.50 -12.29
C ARG A 64 15.73 12.74 -12.95
N LYS A 65 14.93 13.43 -13.78
CA LYS A 65 15.33 14.70 -14.42
C LYS A 65 15.42 15.88 -13.44
N LEU A 66 14.75 15.78 -12.28
CA LEU A 66 14.80 16.75 -11.19
C LEU A 66 15.91 16.43 -10.16
N ASN A 67 16.91 15.60 -10.52
CA ASN A 67 17.98 15.15 -9.63
C ASN A 67 17.50 14.40 -8.38
N ILE A 68 16.31 13.77 -8.44
CA ILE A 68 15.82 12.90 -7.37
C ILE A 68 16.46 11.51 -7.55
N PRO A 69 17.01 10.89 -6.47
CA PRO A 69 17.71 9.60 -6.52
C PRO A 69 16.71 8.43 -6.62
N VAL A 70 16.08 8.28 -7.79
CA VAL A 70 15.04 7.27 -8.03
C VAL A 70 15.59 5.86 -7.92
N ASP A 71 16.81 5.59 -8.43
CA ASP A 71 17.40 4.25 -8.40
C ASP A 71 17.68 3.77 -6.97
N GLU A 72 18.14 4.67 -6.09
CA GLU A 72 18.36 4.40 -4.68
C GLU A 72 17.04 4.14 -3.94
N ILE A 73 16.00 4.93 -4.20
CA ILE A 73 14.66 4.73 -3.62
C ILE A 73 14.09 3.37 -4.04
N SER A 74 14.17 3.04 -5.32
CA SER A 74 13.70 1.77 -5.86
C SER A 74 14.46 0.58 -5.28
N LEU A 75 15.79 0.72 -5.07
CA LEU A 75 16.57 -0.30 -4.36
C LEU A 75 16.07 -0.47 -2.92
N MET A 76 15.95 0.63 -2.16
CA MET A 76 15.51 0.58 -0.76
C MET A 76 14.16 -0.11 -0.67
N LEU A 77 13.20 0.26 -1.51
CA LEU A 77 11.87 -0.34 -1.55
C LEU A 77 11.94 -1.84 -1.90
N SER A 78 12.74 -2.23 -2.89
CA SER A 78 12.90 -3.64 -3.26
C SER A 78 13.54 -4.47 -2.15
N ILE A 79 14.51 -3.93 -1.41
CA ILE A 79 15.12 -4.60 -0.25
C ILE A 79 14.07 -4.72 0.86
N SER A 80 13.39 -3.62 1.19
CA SER A 80 12.36 -3.59 2.23
C SER A 80 11.26 -4.61 1.98
N LEU A 81 10.67 -4.65 0.77
CA LEU A 81 9.61 -5.61 0.45
C LEU A 81 10.06 -7.06 0.54
N ARG A 82 11.30 -7.36 0.15
CA ARG A 82 11.87 -8.71 0.30
C ARG A 82 12.16 -9.02 1.78
N PHE A 83 12.46 -8.00 2.58
CA PHE A 83 12.83 -8.17 3.98
C PHE A 83 11.63 -8.32 4.92
N ILE A 84 10.48 -7.76 4.56
CA ILE A 84 9.24 -7.85 5.35
C ILE A 84 8.87 -9.31 5.69
N PRO A 85 8.79 -10.26 4.74
CA PRO A 85 8.48 -11.66 5.07
C PRO A 85 9.47 -12.26 6.08
N ASN A 86 10.77 -12.07 5.85
CA ASN A 86 11.80 -12.58 6.75
C ASN A 86 11.71 -11.98 8.15
N LEU A 87 11.40 -10.68 8.26
CA LEU A 87 11.20 -9.99 9.53
C LEU A 87 9.97 -10.52 10.27
N LEU A 88 8.88 -10.84 9.56
CA LEU A 88 7.69 -11.44 10.17
C LEU A 88 8.01 -12.83 10.72
N ASP A 89 8.73 -13.66 9.97
CA ASP A 89 9.15 -15.00 10.42
C ASP A 89 10.12 -14.93 11.61
N GLU A 90 11.01 -13.93 11.63
CA GLU A 90 11.92 -13.69 12.74
C GLU A 90 11.18 -13.16 13.98
N THR A 91 10.23 -12.26 13.78
CA THR A 91 9.35 -11.75 14.84
C THR A 91 8.59 -12.89 15.49
N GLN A 92 7.99 -13.77 14.69
CA GLN A 92 7.26 -14.92 15.21
C GLN A 92 8.17 -15.85 16.02
N ARG A 93 9.38 -16.15 15.52
CA ARG A 93 10.37 -16.97 16.24
C ARG A 93 10.80 -16.34 17.56
N VAL A 94 11.03 -15.03 17.59
CA VAL A 94 11.40 -14.31 18.83
C VAL A 94 10.21 -14.31 19.80
N MET A 95 8.99 -14.09 19.32
CA MET A 95 7.79 -14.16 20.15
C MET A 95 7.62 -15.54 20.79
N ASP A 96 7.76 -16.62 20.01
CA ASP A 96 7.63 -17.99 20.51
C ASP A 96 8.73 -18.33 21.53
N ALA A 97 9.96 -17.86 21.32
CA ALA A 97 11.04 -17.99 22.30
C ALA A 97 10.75 -17.25 23.61
N GLN A 98 10.14 -16.07 23.55
CA GLN A 98 9.78 -15.31 24.75
C GLN A 98 8.55 -15.92 25.47
N ARG A 99 7.60 -16.50 24.72
CA ARG A 99 6.50 -17.30 25.31
C ARG A 99 7.05 -18.49 26.09
N ALA A 100 8.02 -19.21 25.52
CA ALA A 100 8.68 -20.34 26.21
C ALA A 100 9.46 -19.90 27.47
N ARG A 101 9.89 -18.64 27.54
CA ARG A 101 10.52 -18.02 28.72
C ARG A 101 9.52 -17.45 29.73
N GLY A 102 8.23 -17.70 29.56
CA GLY A 102 7.17 -17.28 30.47
C GLY A 102 6.65 -15.85 30.25
N THR A 103 6.93 -15.24 29.09
CA THR A 103 6.33 -13.94 28.75
C THR A 103 4.91 -14.17 28.22
N GLU A 104 3.92 -13.73 28.99
CA GLU A 104 2.52 -13.71 28.55
C GLU A 104 2.23 -12.40 27.80
N PHE A 105 1.72 -12.55 26.58
CA PHE A 105 1.39 -11.42 25.70
C PHE A 105 -0.12 -11.19 25.72
N GLY A 106 -0.54 -9.93 25.89
CA GLY A 106 -1.96 -9.54 25.81
C GLY A 106 -2.66 -9.41 27.16
N GLU A 107 -2.02 -9.79 28.27
CA GLU A 107 -2.57 -9.63 29.62
C GLU A 107 -2.00 -8.40 30.35
N GLY A 108 -2.80 -7.83 31.27
CA GLY A 108 -2.40 -6.72 32.14
C GLY A 108 -2.69 -5.30 31.61
N SER A 109 -2.13 -4.30 32.29
CA SER A 109 -2.29 -2.89 31.92
C SER A 109 -1.51 -2.53 30.64
N LEU A 110 -1.92 -1.48 29.93
CA LEU A 110 -1.21 -0.99 28.73
C LEU A 110 0.30 -0.77 28.96
N VAL A 111 0.67 -0.28 30.15
CA VAL A 111 2.07 -0.07 30.54
C VAL A 111 2.83 -1.39 30.67
N GLN A 112 2.18 -2.43 31.18
CA GLN A 112 2.76 -3.77 31.29
C GLN A 112 2.95 -4.40 29.91
N GLN A 113 1.96 -4.27 29.02
CA GLN A 113 2.07 -4.72 27.64
C GLN A 113 3.25 -4.06 26.91
N MET A 114 3.46 -2.75 27.08
CA MET A 114 4.62 -2.06 26.50
C MET A 114 5.95 -2.61 27.01
N LYS A 115 6.05 -2.98 28.29
CA LYS A 115 7.25 -3.62 28.85
C LYS A 115 7.50 -5.00 28.26
N THR A 116 6.44 -5.78 27.98
CA THR A 116 6.57 -7.12 27.36
C THR A 116 7.06 -7.07 25.91
N LEU A 117 6.99 -5.92 25.23
CA LEU A 117 7.51 -5.75 23.86
C LEU A 117 9.03 -5.53 23.81
N VAL A 118 9.63 -4.99 24.88
CA VAL A 118 11.07 -4.67 24.91
C VAL A 118 11.97 -5.90 24.62
N PRO A 119 11.73 -7.09 25.23
CA PRO A 119 12.51 -8.29 24.94
C PRO A 119 12.35 -8.86 23.52
N ILE A 120 11.32 -8.44 22.78
CA ILE A 120 11.13 -8.78 21.37
C ILE A 120 11.84 -7.76 20.48
N PHE A 121 11.65 -6.47 20.79
CA PHE A 121 12.19 -5.37 20.00
C PHE A 121 13.72 -5.37 19.97
N LEU A 122 14.37 -5.56 21.12
CA LEU A 122 15.83 -5.45 21.20
C LEU A 122 16.54 -6.48 20.31
N PRO A 123 16.23 -7.80 20.37
CA PRO A 123 16.82 -8.78 19.44
C PRO A 123 16.51 -8.50 17.97
N LEU A 124 15.27 -8.13 17.63
CA LEU A 124 14.91 -7.84 16.25
C LEU A 124 15.66 -6.64 15.70
N PHE A 125 15.85 -5.62 16.53
CA PHE A 125 16.59 -4.41 16.15
C PHE A 125 18.07 -4.73 15.92
N THR A 126 18.73 -5.44 16.85
CA THR A 126 20.13 -5.83 16.69
C THR A 126 20.34 -6.73 15.47
N ASN A 127 19.44 -7.69 15.24
CA ASN A 127 19.53 -8.59 14.09
C ASN A 127 19.30 -7.85 12.77
N SER A 128 18.39 -6.86 12.75
CA SER A 128 18.16 -6.03 11.57
C SER A 128 19.36 -5.15 11.25
N LEU A 129 20.03 -4.58 12.25
CA LEU A 129 21.28 -3.81 12.05
C LEU A 129 22.41 -4.69 11.51
N ASN A 130 22.64 -5.86 12.11
CA ASN A 130 23.65 -6.81 11.64
C ASN A 130 23.39 -7.23 10.19
N ARG A 131 22.12 -7.48 9.84
CA ARG A 131 21.75 -7.85 8.47
C ARG A 131 21.90 -6.69 7.48
N ALA A 132 21.66 -5.45 7.91
CA ALA A 132 21.92 -4.28 7.08
C ALA A 132 23.41 -4.12 6.79
N GLU A 133 24.27 -4.34 7.80
CA GLU A 133 25.73 -4.30 7.66
C GLU A 133 26.24 -5.44 6.76
N GLU A 134 25.76 -6.67 6.96
CA GLU A 134 26.08 -7.82 6.11
C GLU A 134 25.67 -7.55 4.65
N LEU A 135 24.46 -7.02 4.43
CA LEU A 135 23.97 -6.70 3.10
C LEU A 135 24.80 -5.60 2.45
N ALA A 136 25.18 -4.56 3.19
CA ALA A 136 26.04 -3.49 2.69
C ALA A 136 27.42 -4.02 2.27
N ASN A 137 28.05 -4.86 3.11
CA ASN A 137 29.33 -5.49 2.79
C ASN A 137 29.23 -6.39 1.55
N VAL A 138 28.17 -7.20 1.44
CA VAL A 138 27.91 -8.04 0.25
C VAL A 138 27.70 -7.18 -0.99
N MET A 139 27.04 -6.04 -0.88
CA MET A 139 26.83 -5.11 -1.98
C MET A 139 28.14 -4.46 -2.43
N GLU A 140 29.02 -4.08 -1.51
CA GLU A 140 30.35 -3.53 -1.81
C GLU A 140 31.24 -4.56 -2.52
N VAL A 141 31.29 -5.81 -2.02
CA VAL A 141 32.02 -6.91 -2.66
C VAL A 141 31.50 -7.21 -4.07
N LYS A 142 30.19 -7.06 -4.30
CA LYS A 142 29.57 -7.17 -5.64
C LYS A 142 29.79 -5.95 -6.53
N GLY A 143 30.51 -4.93 -6.06
CA GLY A 143 30.82 -3.72 -6.82
C GLY A 143 29.63 -2.76 -6.95
N TYR A 144 28.68 -2.77 -6.01
CA TYR A 144 27.58 -1.81 -6.02
C TYR A 144 28.08 -0.38 -5.75
N GLN A 145 27.96 0.51 -6.73
CA GLN A 145 28.34 1.92 -6.63
C GLN A 145 27.14 2.86 -6.89
N SER A 146 26.80 3.74 -5.95
CA SER A 146 25.69 4.71 -6.12
C SER A 146 26.01 5.76 -7.18
N GLY A 147 25.00 6.26 -7.90
CA GLY A 147 25.17 7.34 -8.89
C GLY A 147 25.65 6.93 -10.30
N ILE A 148 25.99 5.66 -10.54
CA ILE A 148 26.33 5.16 -11.88
C ILE A 148 25.07 4.59 -12.55
N LYS A 149 24.87 4.89 -13.84
CA LYS A 149 23.79 4.27 -14.63
C LYS A 149 23.95 2.74 -14.65
N ARG A 150 22.93 2.04 -14.18
CA ARG A 150 22.91 0.57 -14.14
C ARG A 150 22.02 -0.04 -15.21
N SER A 151 22.35 -1.27 -15.60
CA SER A 151 21.44 -2.12 -16.38
C SER A 151 20.42 -2.78 -15.46
N SER A 152 19.13 -2.66 -15.77
CA SER A 152 18.09 -3.43 -15.07
C SER A 152 17.88 -4.80 -15.71
N PHE A 153 17.90 -5.86 -14.91
CA PHE A 153 17.59 -7.23 -15.32
C PHE A 153 16.08 -7.44 -15.51
N ARG A 154 15.26 -6.92 -14.59
CA ARG A 154 13.80 -7.01 -14.65
C ARG A 154 13.25 -5.72 -15.25
N LYS A 155 12.73 -5.79 -16.48
CA LYS A 155 12.11 -4.67 -17.17
C LYS A 155 10.63 -4.95 -17.34
N LEU A 156 9.77 -3.98 -17.02
CA LEU A 156 8.38 -4.04 -17.45
C LEU A 156 8.36 -4.08 -18.98
N ARG A 157 7.74 -5.12 -19.54
CA ARG A 157 7.54 -5.25 -20.97
C ARG A 157 6.10 -4.90 -21.27
N TRP A 158 5.92 -3.82 -22.01
CA TRP A 158 4.62 -3.42 -22.52
C TRP A 158 4.03 -4.53 -23.40
N LYS A 159 2.80 -4.93 -23.12
CA LYS A 159 2.05 -5.91 -23.91
C LYS A 159 0.91 -5.24 -24.66
N THR A 160 0.42 -5.89 -25.70
CA THR A 160 -0.76 -5.43 -26.46
C THR A 160 -2.00 -5.29 -25.58
N CYS A 161 -2.13 -6.15 -24.56
CA CYS A 161 -3.17 -6.02 -23.54
C CYS A 161 -3.10 -4.68 -22.79
N ASP A 162 -1.91 -4.15 -22.53
CA ASP A 162 -1.73 -2.87 -21.81
C ASP A 162 -2.21 -1.69 -22.66
N THR A 163 -2.00 -1.77 -23.98
CA THR A 163 -2.54 -0.77 -24.92
C THR A 163 -4.07 -0.83 -24.95
N ILE A 164 -4.64 -2.05 -25.02
CA ILE A 164 -6.11 -2.23 -25.07
C ILE A 164 -6.75 -1.72 -23.78
N THR A 165 -6.21 -2.07 -22.61
CA THR A 165 -6.74 -1.60 -21.33
C THR A 165 -6.63 -0.08 -21.20
N LEU A 166 -5.52 0.52 -21.66
CA LEU A 166 -5.35 1.97 -21.65
C LEU A 166 -6.34 2.68 -22.58
N CYS A 167 -6.59 2.15 -23.79
CA CYS A 167 -7.60 2.68 -24.70
C CYS A 167 -9.02 2.58 -24.13
N VAL A 168 -9.38 1.45 -23.51
CA VAL A 168 -10.70 1.27 -22.86
C VAL A 168 -10.87 2.24 -21.69
N MET A 169 -9.84 2.42 -20.87
CA MET A 169 -9.82 3.42 -19.78
C MET A 169 -10.01 4.85 -20.31
N ALA A 170 -9.28 5.22 -21.36
CA ALA A 170 -9.41 6.54 -21.99
C ALA A 170 -10.81 6.77 -22.57
N ALA A 171 -11.38 5.77 -23.27
CA ALA A 171 -12.73 5.86 -23.81
C ALA A 171 -13.80 6.00 -22.70
N LEU A 172 -13.69 5.21 -21.63
CA LEU A 172 -14.60 5.30 -20.47
C LEU A 172 -14.52 6.67 -19.78
N THR A 173 -13.31 7.18 -19.55
CA THR A 173 -13.12 8.49 -18.90
C THR A 173 -13.65 9.63 -19.76
N ILE A 174 -13.40 9.63 -21.08
CA ILE A 174 -13.95 10.63 -22.00
C ILE A 174 -15.48 10.55 -22.03
N GLY A 175 -16.05 9.34 -22.11
CA GLY A 175 -17.50 9.15 -22.08
C GLY A 175 -18.14 9.67 -20.79
N LEU A 176 -17.52 9.41 -19.63
CA LEU A 176 -17.97 9.95 -18.35
C LEU A 176 -17.86 11.47 -18.25
N ILE A 177 -16.81 12.07 -18.83
CA ILE A 177 -16.65 13.52 -18.88
C ILE A 177 -17.74 14.14 -19.75
N LEU A 178 -18.02 13.58 -20.93
CA LEU A 178 -19.09 14.07 -21.82
C LEU A 178 -20.47 13.97 -21.14
N LEU A 179 -20.76 12.85 -20.46
CA LEU A 179 -22.00 12.67 -19.70
C LEU A 179 -22.10 13.60 -18.47
N ARG A 180 -20.97 14.05 -17.93
CA ARG A 180 -20.94 15.05 -16.86
C ARG A 180 -21.14 16.48 -17.38
N LEU A 181 -20.68 16.76 -18.60
CA LEU A 181 -20.80 18.08 -19.24
C LEU A 181 -22.18 18.33 -19.85
N ASN A 182 -22.90 17.27 -20.23
CA ASN A 182 -24.23 17.32 -20.83
C ASN A 182 -25.34 17.12 -19.78
#